data_AF-A0A8T2V424-F1
#
_entry.id   AF-A0A8T2V424-F1
#
_cell.length_a   1.000
_cell.length_b   1.000
_cell.length_c   1.000
_cell.angle_alpha   90.00
_cell.angle_beta   90.00
_cell.angle_gamma   90.00
#
_symmetry.space_group_name_H-M   'P 1'
#
loop_
_entity.id
_entity.type
_entity.pdbx_description
1 polymer ?
#
loop_
_entity_poly.entity_id
_entity_poly.type
_entity_poly.pdbx_seq_one_letter_code
_entity_poly.pdbx_strand_id
1 'polypeptide(L)'
;MYVICMYVCIYLYVCMYVCMYVCMYVCIYVCMYVCMNACMHACMYVCMYVCMYVCMYVCMYVCMYVCESACMHVCMHVCMHVCMHVCMHACMYACMYVCMYVCIYVCMHLCM
;
A
#
# COMPACT_ATOMS: atom_id res chain seq x y z
N MET A 1 42.46 -50.23 46.85
CA MET A 1 41.13 -49.69 47.17
C MET A 1 41.11 -48.16 47.17
N TYR A 2 41.94 -47.46 47.96
CA TYR A 2 41.96 -45.99 48.02
C TYR A 2 42.12 -45.26 46.67
N VAL A 3 43.09 -45.69 45.85
CA VAL A 3 43.37 -45.08 44.53
C VAL A 3 42.19 -45.24 43.55
N ILE A 4 41.53 -46.40 43.58
CA ILE A 4 40.38 -46.69 42.73
C ILE A 4 39.19 -45.84 43.15
N CYS A 5 38.93 -45.69 44.45
CA CYS A 5 37.92 -44.75 44.96
C CYS A 5 38.19 -43.31 44.52
N MET A 6 39.44 -42.83 44.66
CA MET A 6 39.81 -41.48 44.22
C MET A 6 39.53 -41.26 42.73
N TYR A 7 39.88 -42.22 41.88
CA TYR A 7 39.64 -42.13 40.43
C TYR A 7 38.16 -42.04 40.10
N VAL A 8 37.32 -42.88 40.73
CA VAL A 8 35.87 -42.87 40.53
C VAL A 8 35.26 -41.55 41.01
N CYS A 9 35.71 -41.03 42.16
CA CYS A 9 35.24 -39.73 42.67
C CYS A 9 35.59 -38.57 41.72
N ILE A 10 36.82 -38.53 41.18
CA ILE A 10 37.24 -37.50 40.23
C ILE A 10 36.41 -37.59 38.94
N TYR A 11 36.19 -38.81 38.43
CA TYR A 11 35.41 -39.02 37.21
C TYR A 11 33.96 -38.55 37.38
N LEU A 12 33.33 -38.88 38.50
CA LEU A 12 31.97 -38.42 38.82
C LEU A 12 31.91 -36.90 38.94
N TYR A 13 32.92 -36.27 39.56
CA TYR A 13 32.97 -34.82 39.69
C TYR A 13 33.11 -34.13 38.33
N VAL A 14 33.99 -34.63 37.47
CA VAL A 14 34.18 -34.12 36.10
C VAL A 14 32.92 -34.31 35.27
N CYS A 15 32.29 -35.49 35.31
CA CYS A 15 31.03 -35.75 34.60
C CYS A 15 29.93 -34.78 35.06
N MET A 16 29.74 -34.61 36.37
CA MET A 16 28.75 -33.68 36.92
C MET A 16 29.02 -32.23 36.49
N TYR A 17 30.28 -31.81 36.53
CA TYR A 17 30.67 -30.45 36.15
C TYR A 17 30.43 -30.20 34.66
N VAL A 18 30.84 -31.14 33.80
CA VAL A 18 30.63 -31.05 32.34
C VAL A 18 29.14 -31.06 32.01
N CYS A 19 28.35 -31.97 32.61
CA CYS A 19 26.91 -32.01 32.41
C CYS A 19 26.25 -30.68 32.81
N MET A 20 26.57 -30.14 33.99
CA MET A 20 26.02 -28.87 34.45
C MET A 20 26.42 -27.71 33.54
N TYR A 21 27.68 -27.66 33.11
CA TYR A 21 28.18 -26.58 32.26
C TYR A 21 27.54 -26.63 30.87
N VAL A 22 27.48 -27.82 30.26
CA VAL A 22 26.85 -28.01 28.94
C VAL A 22 25.36 -27.72 29.01
N CYS A 23 24.65 -28.23 30.02
CA CYS A 23 23.23 -27.93 30.20
C CYS A 23 22.98 -26.43 30.36
N MET A 24 23.73 -25.76 31.25
CA MET A 24 23.58 -24.31 31.46
C MET A 24 23.92 -23.52 30.20
N TYR A 25 25.01 -23.86 29.52
CA TYR A 25 25.42 -23.15 28.32
C TYR A 25 24.41 -23.36 27.19
N VAL A 26 24.00 -24.60 26.91
CA VAL A 26 23.02 -24.89 25.87
C VAL A 26 21.67 -24.25 26.20
N CYS A 27 21.17 -24.38 27.43
CA CYS A 27 19.92 -23.76 27.83
C CYS A 27 19.96 -22.24 27.72
N ILE A 28 21.01 -21.59 28.22
CA ILE A 28 21.07 -20.12 28.20
C ILE A 28 21.33 -19.63 26.77
N TYR A 29 22.30 -20.19 26.06
CA TYR A 29 22.68 -19.71 24.73
C TYR A 29 21.61 -20.04 23.70
N VAL A 30 21.11 -21.27 23.65
CA VAL A 30 20.10 -21.64 22.66
C VAL A 30 18.78 -20.96 22.97
N CYS A 31 18.28 -21.02 24.22
CA CYS A 31 17.00 -20.40 24.52
C CYS A 31 17.07 -18.87 24.40
N MET A 32 18.08 -18.21 24.98
CA MET A 32 18.11 -16.74 24.91
C MET A 32 18.40 -16.27 23.49
N TYR A 33 19.40 -16.83 22.83
CA TYR A 33 19.84 -16.32 21.54
C TYR A 33 18.84 -16.66 20.43
N VAL A 34 18.35 -17.90 20.37
CA VAL A 34 17.37 -18.30 19.34
C VAL A 34 16.03 -17.62 19.59
N CYS A 35 15.53 -17.58 20.83
CA CYS A 35 14.25 -16.92 21.09
C CYS A 35 14.34 -15.41 20.84
N MET A 36 15.42 -14.74 21.28
CA MET A 36 15.60 -13.31 21.03
C MET A 36 15.79 -13.00 19.55
N ASN A 37 16.60 -13.76 18.83
CA ASN A 37 16.74 -13.53 17.39
C ASN A 37 15.43 -13.83 16.66
N ALA A 38 14.75 -14.94 16.96
CA ALA A 38 13.51 -15.29 16.29
C ALA A 38 12.41 -14.27 16.58
N CYS A 39 12.27 -13.80 17.81
CA CYS A 39 11.28 -12.79 18.14
C CYS A 39 11.64 -11.43 17.52
N MET A 40 12.90 -11.00 17.58
CA MET A 40 13.34 -9.74 16.95
C MET A 40 13.16 -9.79 15.43
N HIS A 41 13.54 -10.90 14.78
CA HIS A 41 13.31 -11.07 13.35
C HIS A 41 11.83 -11.10 13.02
N ALA A 42 11.02 -11.92 13.70
CA ALA A 42 9.59 -11.99 13.43
C ALA A 42 8.92 -10.63 13.62
N CYS A 43 9.18 -9.93 14.73
CA CYS A 43 8.62 -8.61 15.01
C CYS A 43 9.07 -7.60 13.96
N MET A 44 10.36 -7.48 13.68
CA MET A 44 10.87 -6.50 12.71
C MET A 44 10.39 -6.80 11.30
N TYR A 45 10.48 -8.05 10.85
CA TYR A 45 10.10 -8.43 9.49
C TYR A 45 8.60 -8.33 9.30
N VAL A 46 7.80 -8.89 10.20
CA VAL A 46 6.33 -8.85 10.07
C VAL A 46 5.83 -7.42 10.20
N CYS A 47 6.24 -6.67 11.24
CA CYS A 47 5.76 -5.30 11.42
C CYS A 47 6.25 -4.39 10.30
N MET A 48 7.54 -4.38 9.96
CA MET A 48 8.04 -3.46 8.93
C MET A 48 7.57 -3.86 7.55
N TYR A 49 7.69 -5.13 7.18
CA TYR A 49 7.38 -5.55 5.81
C TYR A 49 5.88 -5.52 5.57
N VAL A 50 5.05 -6.06 6.47
CA VAL A 50 3.61 -6.05 6.29
C VAL A 50 3.07 -4.63 6.36
N CYS A 51 3.45 -3.82 7.37
CA CYS A 51 2.94 -2.45 7.44
C CYS A 51 3.41 -1.60 6.26
N MET A 52 4.71 -1.63 5.89
CA MET A 52 5.20 -0.82 4.77
C MET A 52 4.61 -1.28 3.45
N TYR A 53 4.57 -2.59 3.19
CA TYR A 53 4.08 -3.11 1.92
C TYR A 53 2.57 -2.90 1.79
N VAL A 54 1.79 -3.21 2.83
CA VAL A 54 0.33 -2.99 2.80
C VAL A 54 0.02 -1.51 2.73
N CYS A 55 0.64 -0.65 3.55
CA CYS A 55 0.39 0.79 3.48
C CYS A 55 0.80 1.37 2.13
N MET A 56 1.99 1.05 1.62
CA MET A 56 2.44 1.59 0.32
C MET A 56 1.57 1.08 -0.83
N TYR A 57 1.26 -0.22 -0.84
CA TYR A 57 0.47 -0.80 -1.92
C TYR A 57 -0.97 -0.30 -1.89
N VAL A 58 -1.62 -0.29 -0.72
CA VAL A 58 -2.99 0.21 -0.58
C VAL A 58 -3.04 1.71 -0.88
N CYS A 59 -2.14 2.52 -0.33
CA CYS A 59 -2.12 3.95 -0.61
C CYS A 59 -1.85 4.24 -2.08
N MET A 60 -0.83 3.61 -2.69
CA MET A 60 -0.50 3.85 -4.10
C MET A 60 -1.62 3.35 -5.03
N TYR A 61 -2.15 2.16 -4.78
CA TYR A 61 -3.19 1.58 -5.62
C TYR A 61 -4.49 2.36 -5.49
N VAL A 62 -4.96 2.64 -4.27
CA VAL A 62 -6.19 3.42 -4.06
C VAL A 62 -6.02 4.83 -4.59
N CYS A 63 -4.93 5.54 -4.28
CA CYS A 63 -4.73 6.90 -4.78
C CYS A 63 -4.60 6.93 -6.30
N MET A 64 -3.80 6.06 -6.93
CA MET A 64 -3.66 6.07 -8.38
C MET A 64 -4.96 5.66 -9.05
N TYR A 65 -5.52 4.50 -8.72
CA TYR A 65 -6.69 3.99 -9.44
C TYR A 65 -7.93 4.86 -9.21
N VAL A 66 -8.20 5.25 -7.97
CA VAL A 66 -9.41 6.02 -7.65
C VAL A 66 -9.26 7.45 -8.15
N CYS A 67 -8.12 8.11 -7.95
CA CYS A 67 -7.95 9.47 -8.43
C CYS A 67 -7.94 9.51 -9.96
N GLU A 68 -7.21 8.59 -10.62
CA GLU A 68 -7.12 8.54 -12.08
C GLU A 68 -8.47 8.20 -12.71
N SER A 69 -9.18 7.18 -12.21
CA SER A 69 -10.51 6.85 -12.73
C SER A 69 -11.53 7.96 -12.48
N ALA A 70 -11.54 8.56 -11.29
CA ALA A 70 -12.48 9.63 -10.95
C ALA A 70 -12.18 10.89 -11.77
N CYS A 71 -10.91 11.29 -11.88
CA CYS A 71 -10.56 12.48 -12.68
C CYS A 71 -10.80 12.23 -14.17
N MET A 72 -10.51 11.04 -14.71
CA MET A 72 -10.81 10.72 -16.10
C MET A 72 -12.32 10.70 -16.37
N HIS A 73 -13.12 10.08 -15.49
CA HIS A 73 -14.58 10.09 -15.63
C HIS A 73 -15.14 11.50 -15.51
N VAL A 74 -14.80 12.24 -14.47
CA VAL A 74 -15.36 13.59 -14.25
C VAL A 74 -14.91 14.53 -15.34
N CYS A 75 -13.61 14.57 -15.69
CA CYS A 75 -13.11 15.46 -16.74
C CYS A 75 -13.71 15.08 -18.10
N MET A 76 -13.69 13.80 -18.50
CA MET A 76 -14.23 13.43 -19.81
C MET A 76 -15.74 13.63 -19.88
N HIS A 77 -16.49 13.22 -18.85
CA HIS A 77 -17.94 13.28 -18.90
C HIS A 77 -18.45 14.72 -18.76
N VAL A 78 -17.88 15.51 -17.84
CA VAL A 78 -18.31 16.91 -17.66
C VAL A 78 -17.82 17.77 -18.82
N CYS A 79 -16.55 17.68 -19.22
CA CYS A 79 -16.05 18.51 -20.32
C CYS A 79 -16.72 18.11 -21.64
N MET A 80 -16.83 16.83 -21.97
CA MET A 80 -17.46 16.46 -23.25
C MET A 80 -18.95 16.78 -23.24
N HIS A 81 -19.67 16.48 -22.17
CA HIS A 81 -21.12 16.67 -22.15
C HIS A 81 -21.51 18.15 -22.00
N VAL A 82 -20.80 18.93 -21.18
CA VAL A 82 -21.08 20.36 -21.06
C VAL A 82 -20.60 21.10 -22.30
N CYS A 83 -19.35 20.92 -22.72
CA CYS A 83 -18.82 21.66 -23.87
C CYS A 83 -19.56 21.27 -25.15
N MET A 84 -19.77 20.00 -25.45
CA MET A 84 -20.45 19.63 -26.69
C MET A 84 -21.92 20.02 -26.66
N HIS A 85 -22.63 19.74 -25.57
CA HIS A 85 -24.08 19.97 -25.54
C HIS A 85 -24.42 21.45 -25.44
N VAL A 86 -23.71 22.21 -24.60
CA VAL A 86 -23.94 23.66 -24.45
C VAL A 86 -23.46 24.40 -25.68
N CYS A 87 -22.25 24.13 -26.19
CA CYS A 87 -21.76 24.82 -27.37
C CYS A 87 -22.63 24.49 -28.58
N MET A 88 -22.94 23.22 -28.85
CA MET A 88 -23.75 22.87 -30.02
C MET A 88 -25.15 23.47 -29.94
N HIS A 89 -25.83 23.38 -28.79
CA HIS A 89 -27.16 23.99 -28.67
C HIS A 89 -27.10 25.51 -28.77
N ALA A 90 -26.18 26.17 -28.05
CA ALA A 90 -26.06 27.61 -28.10
C ALA A 90 -25.73 28.10 -29.53
N CYS A 91 -24.82 27.43 -30.23
CA CYS A 91 -24.47 27.75 -31.62
C CYS A 91 -25.67 27.57 -32.54
N MET A 92 -26.36 26.43 -32.46
CA MET A 92 -27.51 26.13 -33.32
C MET A 92 -28.66 27.10 -33.08
N TYR A 93 -29.00 27.37 -31.81
CA TYR A 93 -30.06 28.32 -31.47
C TYR A 93 -29.68 29.75 -31.88
N ALA A 94 -28.46 30.19 -31.60
CA ALA A 94 -27.99 31.52 -31.99
C ALA A 94 -28.00 31.68 -33.50
N CYS A 95 -27.45 30.74 -34.27
CA CYS A 95 -27.45 30.79 -35.72
C CYS A 95 -28.87 30.81 -36.28
N MET A 96 -29.75 29.92 -35.82
CA MET A 96 -31.14 29.89 -36.31
C MET A 96 -31.90 31.17 -35.98
N TYR A 97 -31.75 31.69 -34.77
CA TYR A 97 -32.44 32.90 -34.34
C TYR A 97 -31.92 34.14 -35.09
N VAL A 98 -30.61 34.27 -35.22
CA VAL A 98 -29.98 35.38 -35.96
C VAL A 98 -30.35 35.30 -37.44
N CYS A 99 -30.25 34.13 -38.08
CA CYS A 99 -30.63 33.97 -39.48
C CYS A 99 -32.10 34.32 -39.70
N MET A 100 -33.01 33.81 -38.88
CA MET A 100 -34.43 34.13 -39.00
C MET A 100 -34.70 35.62 -38.80
N TYR A 101 -34.12 36.24 -37.77
CA TYR A 101 -34.35 37.65 -37.47
C TYR A 101 -33.80 38.56 -38.57
N VAL A 102 -32.60 38.26 -39.06
CA VAL A 102 -31.99 38.98 -40.19
C VAL A 102 -32.83 38.80 -41.46
N CYS A 103 -33.24 37.57 -41.80
CA CYS A 103 -34.10 37.32 -42.95
C CYS A 103 -35.40 38.10 -42.88
N ILE A 104 -36.09 38.07 -41.73
CA ILE A 104 -37.37 38.79 -41.56
C ILE A 104 -37.14 40.30 -41.65
N TYR A 105 -36.13 40.84 -40.99
CA TYR A 105 -35.84 42.28 -41.00
C TYR A 105 -35.49 42.77 -42.40
N VAL A 106 -34.64 42.02 -43.11
CA VAL A 106 -34.26 42.31 -44.50
C VAL A 106 -35.48 42.22 -45.42
N CYS A 107 -36.28 41.15 -45.34
CA CYS A 107 -37.51 41.03 -46.13
C CYS A 107 -38.49 42.18 -45.87
N MET A 108 -38.67 42.60 -44.61
CA MET A 108 -39.56 43.71 -44.27
C MET A 108 -39.03 45.04 -44.80
N HIS A 109 -37.72 45.27 -44.78
CA HIS A 109 -37.10 46.50 -45.30
C HIS A 109 -37.05 46.57 -46.83
N LEU A 110 -36.97 45.43 -47.52
CA LEU A 110 -37.03 45.37 -48.99
C LEU A 110 -38.47 45.41 -49.53
N CYS A 111 -39.47 45.05 -48.72
CA CYS A 111 -40.89 45.08 -49.08
C CYS A 111 -41.61 46.39 -48.72
N MET A 112 -40.92 47.35 -48.07
CA MET A 112 -41.41 48.71 -47.81
C MET A 112 -40.77 49.69 -48.78
#